data_AF-A0A847I6P8-F1
#
_entry.id   AF-A0A847I6P8-F1
#
_cell.length_a   1.000
_cell.length_b   1.000
_cell.length_c   1.000
_cell.angle_alpha   90.00
_cell.angle_beta   90.00
_cell.angle_gamma   90.00
#
_symmetry.space_group_name_H-M   'P 1'
#
loop_
_entity.id
_entity.type
_entity.pdbx_description
1 polymer ?
#
loop_
_entity_poly.entity_id
_entity_poly.type
_entity_poly.pdbx_seq_one_letter_code
_entity_poly.pdbx_strand_id
1 'polypeptide(L)'
;YKVVFREEHIVTRIDASAPFELQEYYRHPERYRGVFFQYVPHLSLLVNCIYWEEKYPRLITREQFKELWDAGQPRLRVIGDISCDIDGSLACTTRATDPAAPVYVYDAMTGETIDGVAGRGPVVLAVDFLPCELPIDASNYFSRTLRPFIPALARADFSAPLPGSGLPPELQRATIVYRGRLTEAYRHLEQHLHQA
;
A
#
# COMPACT_ATOMS: atom_id res chain seq x y z
N TYR A 1 -12.94 2.74 -20.57
CA TYR A 1 -13.55 3.54 -19.49
C TYR A 1 -12.75 3.35 -18.22
N LYS A 2 -12.55 4.41 -17.42
CA LYS A 2 -11.89 4.37 -16.11
C LYS A 2 -12.94 4.57 -15.03
N VAL A 3 -12.87 3.78 -13.95
CA VAL A 3 -13.64 3.99 -12.72
C VAL A 3 -12.68 4.09 -11.55
N VAL A 4 -12.99 4.90 -10.55
CA VAL A 4 -12.20 5.04 -9.32
C VAL A 4 -13.10 4.64 -8.16
N PHE A 5 -12.67 3.64 -7.41
CA PHE A 5 -13.35 3.20 -6.21
C PHE A 5 -12.78 3.92 -4.98
N ARG A 6 -13.63 4.08 -3.97
CA ARG A 6 -13.35 4.72 -2.69
C ARG A 6 -13.85 3.80 -1.57
N GLU A 7 -13.55 4.13 -0.33
CA GLU A 7 -13.91 3.38 0.86
C GLU A 7 -15.40 3.00 0.89
N GLU A 8 -16.29 3.95 0.58
CA GLU A 8 -17.74 3.73 0.53
C GLU A 8 -18.20 2.75 -0.56
N HIS A 9 -17.35 2.47 -1.54
CA HIS A 9 -17.63 1.49 -2.60
C HIS A 9 -17.08 0.10 -2.27
N ILE A 10 -16.04 0.00 -1.43
CA ILE A 10 -15.34 -1.26 -1.17
C ILE A 10 -15.83 -1.96 0.10
N VAL A 11 -16.40 -1.20 1.04
CA VAL A 11 -16.97 -1.74 2.27
C VAL A 11 -18.38 -1.21 2.53
N THR A 12 -19.17 -1.99 3.26
CA THR A 12 -20.45 -1.53 3.81
C THR A 12 -20.55 -1.91 5.28
N ARG A 13 -21.33 -1.13 6.03
CA ARG A 13 -21.62 -1.45 7.42
C ARG A 13 -22.45 -2.74 7.48
N ILE A 14 -22.12 -3.62 8.43
CA ILE A 14 -22.82 -4.90 8.60
C ILE A 14 -24.28 -4.65 9.05
N ASP A 15 -24.45 -3.70 9.97
CA ASP A 15 -25.75 -3.19 10.38
C ASP A 15 -26.29 -2.20 9.34
N ALA A 16 -27.26 -2.66 8.55
CA ALA A 16 -27.86 -1.91 7.45
C ALA A 16 -28.81 -0.77 7.90
N SER A 17 -29.06 -0.62 9.21
CA SER A 17 -29.91 0.47 9.73
C SER A 17 -29.20 1.83 9.75
N ALA A 18 -27.88 1.85 9.54
CA ALA A 18 -27.06 3.05 9.55
C ALA A 18 -26.20 3.16 8.28
N PRO A 19 -25.94 4.40 7.82
CA PRO A 19 -25.09 4.63 6.65
C PRO A 19 -23.61 4.33 6.94
N PHE A 20 -22.82 4.20 5.87
CA PHE A 20 -21.36 4.17 5.94
C PHE A 20 -20.81 5.47 6.57
N GLU A 21 -19.86 5.34 7.50
CA GLU A 21 -19.13 6.47 8.08
C GLU A 21 -17.63 6.16 8.10
N LEU A 22 -16.84 7.01 7.44
CA LEU A 22 -15.42 6.76 7.19
C LEU A 22 -14.58 6.72 8.47
N GLN A 23 -14.86 7.61 9.44
CA GLN A 23 -14.09 7.65 10.68
C GLN A 23 -14.42 6.45 11.59
N GLU A 24 -15.67 6.01 11.61
CA GLU A 24 -16.08 4.77 12.27
C GLU A 24 -15.41 3.58 11.60
N TYR A 25 -15.38 3.51 10.28
CA TYR A 25 -14.66 2.43 9.57
C TYR A 25 -13.19 2.37 9.97
N TYR A 26 -12.51 3.52 10.09
CA TYR A 26 -11.11 3.53 10.53
C TYR A 26 -10.91 3.11 11.98
N ARG A 27 -11.84 3.43 12.88
CA ARG A 27 -11.75 3.10 14.32
C ARG A 27 -12.30 1.71 14.67
N HIS A 28 -13.29 1.24 13.91
CA HIS A 28 -14.10 0.04 14.14
C HIS A 28 -14.30 -0.75 12.83
N PRO A 29 -13.21 -1.19 12.17
CA PRO A 29 -13.31 -1.93 10.91
C PRO A 29 -14.10 -3.23 11.02
N GLU A 30 -14.18 -3.84 12.21
CA GLU A 30 -14.97 -5.04 12.50
C GLU A 30 -16.49 -4.86 12.29
N ARG A 31 -16.99 -3.62 12.25
CA ARG A 31 -18.39 -3.30 11.96
C ARG A 31 -18.71 -3.27 10.47
N TYR A 32 -17.69 -3.45 9.63
CA TYR A 32 -17.79 -3.34 8.18
C TYR A 32 -17.40 -4.66 7.50
N ARG A 33 -17.97 -4.90 6.32
CA ARG A 33 -17.64 -6.05 5.47
C ARG A 33 -17.27 -5.59 4.07
N GLY A 34 -16.35 -6.32 3.43
CA GLY A 34 -15.95 -6.08 2.05
C GLY A 34 -17.10 -6.38 1.08
N VAL A 35 -17.35 -5.48 0.14
CA VAL A 35 -18.37 -5.61 -0.91
C VAL A 35 -17.81 -5.36 -2.32
N PHE A 36 -16.51 -5.10 -2.44
CA PHE A 36 -15.88 -4.76 -3.71
C PHE A 36 -16.02 -5.85 -4.79
N PHE A 37 -16.06 -7.12 -4.38
CA PHE A 37 -16.12 -8.25 -5.31
C PHE A 37 -17.28 -8.17 -6.32
N GLN A 38 -18.39 -7.48 -5.98
CA GLN A 38 -19.50 -7.27 -6.91
C GLN A 38 -19.10 -6.55 -8.22
N TYR A 39 -18.03 -5.76 -8.20
CA TYR A 39 -17.54 -5.03 -9.38
C TYR A 39 -16.55 -5.84 -10.21
N VAL A 40 -15.85 -6.78 -9.57
CA VAL A 40 -14.72 -7.53 -10.14
C VAL A 40 -15.06 -8.24 -11.47
N PRO A 41 -16.23 -8.89 -11.64
CA PRO A 41 -16.62 -9.50 -12.93
C PRO A 41 -16.69 -8.53 -14.11
N HIS A 42 -16.82 -7.23 -13.86
CA HIS A 42 -16.96 -6.19 -14.88
C HIS A 42 -15.62 -5.48 -15.22
N LEU A 43 -14.56 -5.76 -14.46
CA LEU A 43 -13.25 -5.16 -14.65
C LEU A 43 -12.40 -6.01 -15.60
N SER A 44 -11.58 -5.36 -16.41
CA SER A 44 -10.54 -6.03 -17.23
C SER A 44 -9.14 -5.88 -16.63
N LEU A 45 -8.91 -4.73 -15.98
CA LEU A 45 -7.70 -4.34 -15.29
C LEU A 45 -8.11 -3.75 -13.94
N LEU A 46 -7.44 -4.15 -12.87
CA LEU A 46 -7.50 -3.52 -11.55
C LEU A 46 -6.14 -2.91 -11.24
N VAL A 47 -6.12 -1.66 -10.79
CA VAL A 47 -4.91 -1.03 -10.23
C VAL A 47 -5.21 -0.76 -8.76
N ASN A 48 -4.52 -1.47 -7.87
CA ASN A 48 -4.68 -1.34 -6.43
C ASN A 48 -3.60 -0.42 -5.87
N CYS A 49 -4.03 0.60 -5.13
CA CYS A 49 -3.15 1.58 -4.48
C CYS A 49 -3.62 1.88 -3.05
N ILE A 50 -4.33 0.95 -2.42
CA ILE A 50 -4.88 1.18 -1.09
C ILE A 50 -3.81 0.90 -0.04
N TYR A 51 -3.90 1.60 1.08
CA TYR A 51 -3.26 1.18 2.32
C TYR A 51 -4.15 0.15 3.02
N TRP A 52 -3.57 -0.94 3.52
CA TRP A 52 -4.29 -2.02 4.15
C TRP A 52 -3.57 -2.55 5.40
N GLU A 53 -4.34 -2.99 6.38
CA GLU A 53 -3.87 -3.68 7.59
C GLU A 53 -4.79 -4.87 7.84
N GLU A 54 -4.30 -5.88 8.56
CA GLU A 54 -5.01 -7.15 8.82
C GLU A 54 -6.42 -6.98 9.41
N LYS A 55 -6.64 -5.93 10.20
CA LYS A 55 -7.95 -5.60 10.78
C LYS A 55 -9.01 -5.20 9.75
N TYR A 56 -8.61 -4.81 8.54
CA TYR A 56 -9.52 -4.43 7.46
C TYR A 56 -9.86 -5.63 6.56
N PRO A 57 -11.09 -5.72 6.03
CA PRO A 57 -11.42 -6.76 5.06
C PRO A 57 -10.53 -6.64 3.83
N ARG A 58 -10.12 -7.79 3.28
CA ARG A 58 -9.42 -7.84 1.99
C ARG A 58 -10.31 -7.32 0.88
N LEU A 59 -9.69 -6.72 -0.13
CA LEU A 59 -10.36 -6.23 -1.32
C LEU A 59 -10.86 -7.38 -2.20
N ILE A 60 -10.03 -8.42 -2.38
CA ILE A 60 -10.40 -9.69 -3.02
C ILE A 60 -9.73 -10.85 -2.27
N THR A 61 -10.53 -11.81 -1.78
CA THR A 61 -10.05 -12.99 -1.05
C THR A 61 -9.63 -14.14 -1.98
N ARG A 62 -8.94 -15.15 -1.43
CA ARG A 62 -8.57 -16.37 -2.18
C ARG A 62 -9.81 -17.10 -2.70
N GLU A 63 -10.86 -17.16 -1.88
CA GLU A 63 -12.13 -17.81 -2.21
C GLU A 63 -12.84 -17.08 -3.34
N GLN A 64 -12.80 -15.74 -3.33
CA GLN A 64 -13.37 -14.91 -4.40
C GLN A 64 -12.60 -15.05 -5.72
N PHE A 65 -11.27 -15.16 -5.68
CA PHE A 65 -10.49 -15.54 -6.87
C PHE A 65 -10.88 -16.93 -7.37
N LYS A 66 -11.02 -17.91 -6.49
CA LYS A 66 -11.44 -19.25 -6.89
C LYS A 66 -12.84 -19.22 -7.52
N GLU A 67 -13.81 -18.58 -6.88
CA GLU A 67 -15.19 -18.43 -7.37
C GLU A 67 -15.21 -17.82 -8.78
N LEU A 68 -14.46 -16.75 -8.99
CA LEU A 68 -14.46 -16.06 -10.28
C LEU A 68 -13.88 -16.94 -11.40
N TRP A 69 -12.80 -17.72 -11.15
CA TRP A 69 -12.14 -18.58 -12.15
C TRP A 69 -12.73 -19.99 -12.26
N ASP A 70 -13.60 -20.39 -11.33
CA ASP A 70 -14.40 -21.61 -11.42
C ASP A 70 -15.62 -21.41 -12.34
N ALA A 71 -16.19 -20.20 -12.35
CA ALA A 71 -17.30 -19.80 -13.24
C ALA A 71 -16.93 -19.71 -14.74
N GLY A 72 -15.64 -19.88 -15.09
CA GLY A 72 -15.15 -19.86 -16.46
C GLY A 72 -13.96 -18.93 -16.64
N GLN A 73 -13.89 -18.25 -17.79
CA GLN A 73 -12.83 -17.28 -18.07
C GLN A 73 -13.29 -15.86 -17.73
N PRO A 74 -12.78 -15.24 -16.64
CA PRO A 74 -13.27 -13.95 -16.21
C PRO A 74 -12.83 -12.83 -17.13
N ARG A 75 -13.57 -11.72 -17.07
CA ARG A 75 -13.18 -10.48 -17.73
C ARG A 75 -11.90 -9.89 -17.11
N LEU A 76 -11.69 -10.07 -15.81
CA LEU A 76 -10.50 -9.58 -15.10
C LEU A 76 -9.28 -10.39 -15.56
N ARG A 77 -8.31 -9.70 -16.15
CA ARG A 77 -7.09 -10.33 -16.71
C ARG A 77 -5.81 -9.85 -16.07
N VAL A 78 -5.78 -8.60 -15.60
CA VAL A 78 -4.55 -7.98 -15.09
C VAL A 78 -4.86 -7.24 -13.79
N ILE A 79 -3.94 -7.37 -12.84
CA ILE A 79 -3.93 -6.67 -11.56
C ILE A 79 -2.56 -6.01 -11.42
N GLY A 80 -2.53 -4.68 -11.33
CA GLY A 80 -1.35 -3.95 -10.90
C GLY A 80 -1.51 -3.56 -9.44
N ASP A 81 -0.81 -4.25 -8.55
CA ASP A 81 -0.83 -3.97 -7.13
C ASP A 81 0.36 -3.07 -6.74
N ILE A 82 0.09 -1.78 -6.63
CA ILE A 82 1.08 -0.74 -6.33
C ILE A 82 1.45 -0.74 -4.85
N SER A 83 0.56 -1.22 -3.96
CA SER A 83 0.92 -1.32 -2.54
C SER A 83 1.95 -2.42 -2.32
N CYS A 84 1.91 -3.48 -3.14
CA CYS A 84 2.82 -4.64 -3.07
C CYS A 84 2.85 -5.30 -1.68
N ASP A 85 1.73 -5.24 -0.96
CA ASP A 85 1.59 -5.88 0.34
C ASP A 85 1.47 -7.40 0.15
N ILE A 86 2.51 -8.13 0.53
CA ILE A 86 2.52 -9.59 0.40
C ILE A 86 1.47 -10.20 1.31
N ASP A 87 0.58 -10.99 0.71
CA ASP A 87 -0.61 -11.52 1.34
C ASP A 87 -1.49 -10.42 1.98
N GLY A 88 -1.53 -9.24 1.36
CA GLY A 88 -2.26 -8.07 1.84
C GLY A 88 -3.71 -7.98 1.34
N SER A 89 -4.12 -6.77 0.94
CA SER A 89 -5.50 -6.49 0.50
C SER A 89 -5.97 -7.35 -0.67
N LEU A 90 -5.06 -7.77 -1.55
CA LEU A 90 -5.30 -8.68 -2.65
C LEU A 90 -4.59 -10.00 -2.38
N ALA A 91 -5.35 -11.08 -2.22
CA ALA A 91 -4.77 -12.38 -1.91
C ALA A 91 -3.90 -12.98 -3.03
N CYS A 92 -3.98 -12.43 -4.26
CA CYS A 92 -3.13 -12.83 -5.39
C CYS A 92 -1.72 -12.22 -5.35
N THR A 93 -1.47 -11.24 -4.48
CA THR A 93 -0.16 -10.62 -4.28
C THR A 93 0.64 -11.49 -3.31
N THR A 94 1.27 -12.53 -3.82
CA THR A 94 1.95 -13.58 -3.02
C THR A 94 3.46 -13.37 -2.94
N ARG A 95 4.03 -12.55 -3.82
CA ARG A 95 5.43 -12.13 -3.80
C ARG A 95 5.62 -10.82 -4.55
N ALA A 96 6.69 -10.11 -4.22
CA ALA A 96 7.16 -8.99 -5.00
C ALA A 96 7.72 -9.48 -6.35
N THR A 97 7.66 -8.59 -7.32
CA THR A 97 8.22 -8.76 -8.66
C THR A 97 9.37 -7.79 -8.86
N ASP A 98 10.33 -8.21 -9.68
CA ASP A 98 11.47 -7.39 -10.07
C ASP A 98 11.19 -6.73 -11.42
N PRO A 99 11.67 -5.52 -11.72
CA PRO A 99 11.53 -4.92 -13.05
C PRO A 99 11.94 -5.81 -14.23
N ALA A 100 12.94 -6.69 -14.05
CA ALA A 100 13.35 -7.65 -15.08
C ALA A 100 12.33 -8.79 -15.28
N ALA A 101 11.53 -9.09 -14.27
CA ALA A 101 10.45 -10.08 -14.28
C ALA A 101 9.21 -9.50 -13.57
N PRO A 102 8.54 -8.50 -14.18
CA PRO A 102 7.62 -7.60 -13.47
C PRO A 102 6.24 -8.20 -13.23
N VAL A 103 6.00 -9.42 -13.73
CA VAL A 103 4.69 -10.05 -13.69
C VAL A 103 4.76 -11.56 -13.48
N TYR A 104 3.72 -12.09 -12.85
CA TYR A 104 3.43 -13.51 -12.80
C TYR A 104 1.93 -13.76 -12.95
N VAL A 105 1.53 -14.97 -13.32
CA VAL A 105 0.15 -15.43 -13.23
C VAL A 105 -0.10 -16.03 -11.86
N TYR A 106 -1.12 -15.56 -11.15
CA TYR A 106 -1.61 -16.20 -9.93
C TYR A 106 -2.65 -17.26 -10.27
N ASP A 107 -2.32 -18.54 -10.13
CA ASP A 107 -3.28 -19.61 -10.38
C ASP A 107 -4.37 -19.61 -9.30
N ALA A 108 -5.59 -19.20 -9.68
CA ALA A 108 -6.67 -18.97 -8.72
C ALA A 108 -7.20 -20.25 -8.04
N MET A 109 -6.86 -21.43 -8.58
CA MET A 109 -7.32 -22.72 -8.03
C MET A 109 -6.34 -23.31 -7.03
N THR A 110 -5.04 -23.16 -7.31
CA THR A 110 -3.96 -23.75 -6.52
C THR A 110 -3.31 -22.73 -5.57
N GLY A 111 -3.40 -21.43 -5.88
CA GLY A 111 -2.70 -20.37 -5.18
C GLY A 111 -1.23 -20.23 -5.57
N GLU A 112 -0.75 -21.02 -6.55
CA GLU A 112 0.63 -20.97 -7.03
C GLU A 112 0.87 -19.79 -7.98
N THR A 113 2.13 -19.42 -8.18
CA THR A 113 2.53 -18.39 -9.13
C THR A 113 3.37 -18.95 -10.26
N ILE A 114 3.09 -18.52 -11.49
CA ILE A 114 3.81 -18.94 -12.69
C ILE A 114 4.37 -17.68 -13.35
N ASP A 115 5.68 -17.63 -13.60
CA ASP A 115 6.29 -16.48 -14.27
C ASP A 115 5.72 -16.24 -15.67
N GLY A 116 5.62 -14.97 -16.04
CA GLY A 116 5.09 -14.55 -17.33
C GLY A 116 3.58 -14.31 -17.31
N VAL A 117 2.92 -14.58 -18.45
CA VAL A 117 1.53 -14.15 -18.71
C VAL A 117 0.58 -15.29 -19.10
N ALA A 118 1.10 -16.51 -19.18
CA ALA A 118 0.33 -17.69 -19.58
C ALA A 118 -0.03 -18.54 -18.36
N GLY A 119 -1.31 -18.84 -18.19
CA GLY A 119 -1.80 -19.67 -17.09
C GLY A 119 -3.26 -19.40 -16.73
N ARG A 120 -3.76 -20.08 -15.70
CA ARG A 120 -5.15 -20.00 -15.22
C ARG A 120 -5.27 -18.98 -14.08
N GLY A 121 -5.22 -17.70 -14.42
CA GLY A 121 -5.18 -16.66 -13.40
C GLY A 121 -5.20 -15.23 -13.94
N PRO A 122 -5.33 -14.21 -13.08
CA PRO A 122 -4.93 -12.86 -13.44
C PRO A 122 -3.40 -12.79 -13.53
N VAL A 123 -2.91 -11.96 -14.44
CA VAL A 123 -1.51 -11.51 -14.43
C VAL A 123 -1.38 -10.43 -13.35
N VAL A 124 -0.47 -10.63 -12.42
CA VAL A 124 -0.21 -9.74 -11.29
C VAL A 124 1.12 -9.03 -11.52
N LEU A 125 1.10 -7.70 -11.45
CA LEU A 125 2.28 -6.84 -11.34
C LEU A 125 2.33 -6.32 -9.90
N ALA A 126 3.42 -6.55 -9.19
CA ALA A 126 3.59 -6.15 -7.79
C ALA A 126 5.06 -5.76 -7.56
N VAL A 127 5.49 -4.63 -8.12
CA VAL A 127 6.87 -4.15 -8.01
C VAL A 127 6.93 -3.16 -6.84
N ASP A 128 7.76 -3.44 -5.85
CA ASP A 128 7.87 -2.68 -4.58
C ASP A 128 8.64 -1.36 -4.72
N PHE A 129 9.47 -1.20 -5.75
CA PHE A 129 10.20 0.03 -6.06
C PHE A 129 9.84 0.62 -7.44
N LEU A 130 8.55 0.64 -7.78
CA LEU A 130 8.00 1.23 -9.00
C LEU A 130 8.55 2.62 -9.42
N PRO A 131 8.85 3.56 -8.50
CA PRO A 131 9.45 4.84 -8.89
C PRO A 131 10.78 4.71 -9.65
N CYS A 132 11.50 3.59 -9.49
CA CYS A 132 12.74 3.30 -10.22
C CYS A 132 12.52 3.08 -11.72
N GLU A 133 11.29 2.77 -12.16
CA GLU A 133 10.93 2.65 -13.58
C GLU A 133 10.82 4.01 -14.28
N LEU A 134 10.66 5.09 -13.52
CA LEU A 134 10.70 6.47 -14.00
C LEU A 134 11.74 7.27 -13.19
N PRO A 135 13.02 6.87 -13.23
CA PRO A 135 14.01 7.29 -12.24
C PRO A 135 14.32 8.79 -12.34
N ILE A 136 14.28 9.36 -13.55
CA ILE A 136 14.47 10.80 -13.78
C ILE A 136 13.33 11.60 -13.16
N ASP A 137 12.08 11.18 -13.38
CA ASP A 137 10.90 11.89 -12.88
C ASP A 137 10.79 11.77 -11.36
N ALA A 138 11.02 10.57 -10.82
CA ALA A 138 11.06 10.32 -9.39
C ALA A 138 12.14 11.18 -8.70
N SER A 139 13.36 11.22 -9.26
CA SER A 139 14.46 12.02 -8.73
C SER A 139 14.17 13.52 -8.81
N ASN A 140 13.61 14.00 -9.92
CA ASN A 140 13.22 15.39 -10.09
C ASN A 140 12.12 15.79 -9.10
N TYR A 141 11.11 14.94 -8.90
CA TYR A 141 10.03 15.18 -7.95
C TYR A 141 10.57 15.23 -6.51
N PHE A 142 11.34 14.22 -6.11
CA PHE A 142 11.96 14.18 -4.78
C PHE A 142 12.85 15.40 -4.53
N SER A 143 13.71 15.76 -5.49
CA SER A 143 14.59 16.93 -5.39
C SER A 143 13.79 18.22 -5.21
N ARG A 144 12.71 18.44 -5.99
CA ARG A 144 11.85 19.62 -5.86
C ARG A 144 11.17 19.70 -4.49
N THR A 145 10.77 18.55 -3.93
CA THR A 145 10.15 18.47 -2.61
C THR A 145 11.14 18.71 -1.48
N LEU A 146 12.38 18.22 -1.61
CA LEU A 146 13.43 18.36 -0.59
C LEU A 146 14.10 19.75 -0.62
N ARG A 147 14.25 20.35 -1.81
CA ARG A 147 14.99 21.61 -2.02
C ARG A 147 14.60 22.77 -1.09
N PRO A 148 13.32 23.01 -0.75
CA PRO A 148 12.92 24.06 0.18
C PRO A 148 13.53 23.93 1.59
N PHE A 149 13.86 22.70 2.01
CA PHE A 149 14.42 22.42 3.33
C PHE A 149 15.94 22.62 3.42
N ILE A 150 16.64 22.57 2.27
CA ILE A 150 18.11 22.60 2.19
C ILE A 150 18.72 23.87 2.83
N PRO A 151 18.24 25.10 2.57
CA PRO A 151 18.82 26.29 3.17
C PRO A 151 18.74 26.31 4.69
N ALA A 152 17.63 25.82 5.26
CA ALA A 152 17.45 25.76 6.71
C ALA A 152 18.31 24.67 7.33
N LEU A 153 18.39 23.50 6.68
CA LEU A 153 19.28 22.41 7.08
C LEU A 153 20.76 22.86 7.11
N ALA A 154 21.20 23.61 6.10
CA ALA A 154 22.58 24.08 5.98
C ALA A 154 22.95 25.18 7.01
N ARG A 155 21.97 25.94 7.52
CA ARG A 155 22.17 27.00 8.51
C ARG A 155 21.91 26.54 9.94
N ALA A 156 21.40 25.33 10.13
CA ALA A 156 21.05 24.83 11.44
C ALA A 156 22.28 24.68 12.34
N ASP A 157 22.13 25.05 13.61
CA ASP A 157 23.11 24.81 14.65
C ASP A 157 22.84 23.44 15.31
N PHE A 158 23.56 22.43 14.85
CA PHE A 158 23.46 21.07 15.39
C PHE A 158 24.13 20.89 16.77
N SER A 159 24.81 21.92 17.27
CA SER A 159 25.35 21.94 18.64
C SER A 159 24.30 22.38 19.67
N ALA A 160 23.30 23.15 19.25
CA ALA A 160 22.15 23.53 20.06
C ALA A 160 21.20 22.33 20.30
N PRO A 161 20.30 22.40 21.30
CA PRO A 161 19.18 21.48 21.41
C PRO A 161 18.32 21.47 20.14
N LEU A 162 17.65 20.35 19.85
CA LEU A 162 16.81 20.24 18.64
C LEU A 162 15.76 21.37 18.58
N PRO A 163 15.02 21.67 19.67
CA PRO A 163 14.38 22.97 19.82
C PRO A 163 15.45 24.07 19.93
N GLY A 164 15.54 24.94 18.94
CA GLY A 164 16.54 26.01 18.88
C GLY A 164 17.68 25.76 17.90
N SER A 165 17.77 24.57 17.29
CA SER A 165 18.72 24.26 16.21
C SER A 165 18.52 25.11 14.94
N GLY A 166 17.39 25.81 14.81
CA GLY A 166 17.04 26.56 13.59
C GLY A 166 16.46 25.69 12.47
N LEU A 167 16.30 24.38 12.68
CA LEU A 167 15.55 23.52 11.78
C LEU A 167 14.06 23.91 11.75
N PRO A 168 13.37 23.84 10.60
CA PRO A 168 11.95 24.09 10.53
C PRO A 168 11.16 22.96 11.24
N PRO A 169 9.92 23.22 11.69
CA PRO A 169 9.14 22.27 12.48
C PRO A 169 8.96 20.89 11.80
N GLU A 170 8.87 20.85 10.48
CA GLU A 170 8.77 19.63 9.68
C GLU A 170 10.01 18.75 9.88
N LEU A 171 11.21 19.33 9.77
CA LEU A 171 12.46 18.60 9.95
C LEU A 171 12.70 18.25 11.41
N GLN A 172 12.28 19.10 12.36
CA GLN A 172 12.34 18.76 13.78
C GLN A 172 11.49 17.53 14.10
N ARG A 173 10.25 17.46 13.60
CA ARG A 173 9.38 16.30 13.79
C ARG A 173 9.89 15.07 13.06
N ALA A 174 10.49 15.23 11.88
CA ALA A 174 11.07 14.13 11.12
C ALA A 174 12.42 13.62 11.70
N THR A 175 13.01 14.31 12.68
CA THR A 175 14.27 13.92 13.30
C THR A 175 14.05 12.79 14.30
N ILE A 176 14.37 11.56 13.92
CA ILE A 176 14.26 10.36 14.77
C ILE A 176 15.35 10.35 15.84
N VAL A 177 16.60 10.61 15.43
CA VAL A 177 17.78 10.61 16.31
C VAL A 177 18.44 11.97 16.23
N TYR A 178 18.75 12.55 17.39
CA TYR A 178 19.51 13.80 17.50
C TYR A 178 20.65 13.63 18.50
N ARG A 179 21.88 13.89 18.06
CA ARG A 179 23.11 13.78 18.89
C ARG A 179 23.23 12.42 19.59
N GLY A 180 22.95 11.35 18.85
CA GLY A 180 23.08 9.97 19.30
C GLY A 180 21.99 9.49 20.26
N ARG A 181 20.90 10.25 20.44
CA ARG A 181 19.74 9.85 21.26
C ARG A 181 18.46 9.94 20.45
N LEU A 182 17.51 9.06 20.72
CA LEU A 182 16.16 9.18 20.18
C LEU A 182 15.54 10.49 20.66
N THR A 183 14.81 11.17 19.77
CA THR A 183 14.01 12.33 20.15
C THR A 183 12.73 11.88 20.85
N GLU A 184 12.04 12.81 21.53
CA GLU A 184 10.90 12.48 22.40
C GLU A 184 9.84 11.60 21.72
N ALA A 185 9.41 12.00 20.51
CA ALA A 185 8.36 11.31 19.77
C ALA A 185 8.74 9.87 19.39
N TYR A 186 10.03 9.56 19.36
CA TYR A 186 10.57 8.27 18.94
C TYR A 186 11.18 7.47 20.09
N ARG A 187 11.06 7.91 21.36
CA ARG A 187 11.55 7.12 22.51
C ARG A 187 10.96 5.72 22.58
N HIS A 188 9.75 5.51 22.09
CA HIS A 188 9.14 4.19 22.02
C HIS A 188 10.00 3.16 21.25
N LEU A 189 10.93 3.60 20.40
CA LEU A 189 11.85 2.72 19.67
C LEU A 189 12.97 2.14 20.56
N GLU A 190 13.26 2.72 21.73
CA GLU A 190 14.29 2.22 22.67
C GLU A 190 14.07 0.75 23.03
N GLN A 191 12.79 0.34 23.20
CA GLN A 191 12.43 -1.03 23.57
C GLN A 191 12.85 -2.08 22.54
N HIS A 192 13.11 -1.68 21.29
CA HIS A 192 13.51 -2.56 20.19
C HIS A 192 15.03 -2.58 19.94
N LEU A 193 15.82 -1.67 20.54
CA LEU A 193 17.25 -1.54 20.27
C LEU A 193 18.10 -2.70 20.82
N HIS A 194 17.60 -3.43 21.81
CA HIS A 194 18.31 -4.54 22.47
C HIS A 194 17.80 -5.93 22.08
N GLN A 195 16.94 -6.02 21.06
CA GLN A 195 16.33 -7.28 20.60
C GLN A 195 17.03 -7.89 19.37
N ALA A 196 18.23 -7.40 19.02
CA ALA A 196 19.03 -7.86 17.88
C ALA A 196 20.25 -8.69 18.31
#